data_AF-A0A9Y1ZT61-F1
#
_entry.id   AF-A0A9Y1ZT61-F1
#
_cell.length_a   1.000
_cell.length_b   1.000
_cell.length_c   1.000
_cell.angle_alpha   90.00
_cell.angle_beta   90.00
_cell.angle_gamma   90.00
#
_symmetry.space_group_name_H-M   'P 1'
#
loop_
_entity.id
_entity.type
_entity.pdbx_description
1 polymer ?
#
loop_
_entity_poly.entity_id
_entity_poly.type
_entity_poly.pdbx_seq_one_letter_code
_entity_poly.pdbx_strand_id
1 'polypeptide(L)'
;MNASSNPIEISFELAASRCADLTPLVYQRLFDAHPETQAMFRSDGRDLVKGSMLALAIEAILDFAGQRRRHFRLIACEVVSHDGYGTPRELFIAFFAIIRDCLRDLLGDQWSIEIASAWDQLLVEIDAFAGAAV
;
A
#
# COMPACT_ATOMS: atom_id res chain seq x y z
N MET A 1 -5.66 -16.59 18.72
CA MET A 1 -5.75 -15.65 17.59
C MET A 1 -6.90 -16.13 16.74
N ASN A 2 -7.97 -15.35 16.61
CA ASN A 2 -9.02 -15.68 15.64
C ASN A 2 -8.48 -15.31 14.27
N ALA A 3 -8.43 -16.26 13.35
CA ALA A 3 -8.05 -15.98 11.96
C ALA A 3 -8.99 -14.90 11.40
N SER A 4 -8.43 -13.87 10.76
CA SER A 4 -9.26 -12.87 10.11
C SER A 4 -10.08 -13.51 9.00
N SER A 5 -11.31 -13.03 8.79
CA SER A 5 -12.13 -13.40 7.63
C SER A 5 -12.00 -12.38 6.49
N ASN A 6 -11.20 -11.32 6.67
CA ASN A 6 -10.99 -10.28 5.67
C ASN A 6 -9.87 -10.71 4.70
N PRO A 7 -10.14 -10.87 3.39
CA PRO A 7 -9.12 -11.28 2.42
C PRO A 7 -7.91 -10.33 2.35
N ILE A 8 -8.08 -9.04 2.65
CA ILE A 8 -6.98 -8.08 2.70
C ILE A 8 -6.04 -8.42 3.88
N GLU A 9 -6.59 -8.61 5.08
CA GLU A 9 -5.81 -9.00 6.27
C GLU A 9 -5.10 -10.34 6.05
N ILE A 10 -5.81 -11.34 5.51
CA ILE A 10 -5.26 -12.66 5.18
C ILE A 10 -4.05 -12.53 4.23
N SER A 11 -4.14 -11.66 3.21
CA SER A 11 -3.03 -11.48 2.27
C SER A 11 -1.75 -10.96 2.93
N PHE A 12 -1.88 -10.05 3.90
CA PHE A 12 -0.75 -9.56 4.69
C PHE A 12 -0.23 -10.59 5.70
N GLU A 13 -1.11 -11.36 6.34
CA GLU A 13 -0.73 -12.45 7.25
C GLU A 13 0.08 -13.54 6.51
N LEU A 14 -0.37 -13.93 5.32
CA LEU A 14 0.35 -14.88 4.47
C LEU A 14 1.71 -14.32 4.02
N ALA A 15 1.76 -13.03 3.65
CA ALA A 15 3.00 -12.38 3.26
C ALA A 15 4.02 -12.33 4.41
N ALA A 16 3.57 -12.02 5.63
CA ALA A 16 4.41 -11.97 6.83
C ALA A 16 5.06 -13.33 7.16
N SER A 17 4.43 -14.45 6.78
CA SER A 17 5.01 -15.79 6.94
C SER A 17 6.14 -16.10 5.95
N ARG A 18 6.26 -15.31 4.86
CA ARG A 18 7.20 -15.54 3.75
C ARG A 18 8.29 -14.47 3.66
N CYS A 19 8.02 -13.26 4.15
CA CYS A 19 8.89 -12.11 4.03
C CYS A 19 8.88 -11.31 5.33
N ALA A 20 10.05 -11.18 5.97
CA ALA A 20 10.20 -10.42 7.20
C ALA A 20 10.09 -8.90 6.99
N ASP A 21 10.46 -8.42 5.80
CA ASP A 21 10.39 -7.01 5.44
C ASP A 21 10.02 -6.83 3.96
N LEU A 22 8.83 -6.29 3.73
CA LEU A 22 8.31 -5.99 2.39
C LEU A 22 8.95 -4.74 1.76
N THR A 23 9.59 -3.89 2.56
CA THR A 23 10.10 -2.58 2.13
C THR A 23 11.00 -2.67 0.90
N PRO A 24 12.03 -3.54 0.84
CA PRO A 24 12.89 -3.61 -0.32
C PRO A 24 12.13 -4.03 -1.59
N LEU A 25 11.18 -4.98 -1.48
CA LEU A 25 10.40 -5.49 -2.60
C LEU A 25 9.45 -4.43 -3.17
N VAL A 26 8.75 -3.72 -2.29
CA VAL A 26 7.80 -2.67 -2.66
C VAL A 26 8.52 -1.51 -3.34
N TYR A 27 9.63 -1.03 -2.76
CA TYR A 27 10.35 0.10 -3.34
C TYR A 27 11.11 -0.27 -4.61
N GLN A 28 11.64 -1.49 -4.71
CA GLN A 28 12.22 -1.95 -5.98
C GLN A 28 11.17 -1.92 -7.08
N ARG A 29 9.98 -2.49 -6.84
CA ARG A 29 8.89 -2.48 -7.82
C ARG A 29 8.41 -1.05 -8.14
N LEU A 30 8.29 -0.19 -7.14
CA LEU A 30 7.95 1.23 -7.34
C LEU A 30 8.96 1.91 -8.27
N PHE A 31 10.25 1.70 -8.04
CA PHE A 31 11.30 2.31 -8.84
C PHE A 31 11.41 1.75 -10.25
N ASP A 32 11.06 0.48 -10.44
CA ASP A 32 11.01 -0.13 -11.77
C ASP A 32 9.81 0.41 -12.59
N ALA A 33 8.66 0.62 -11.94
CA ALA A 33 7.45 1.14 -12.57
C ALA A 33 7.48 2.67 -12.77
N HIS A 34 8.08 3.39 -11.80
CA HIS A 34 8.13 4.85 -11.72
C HIS A 34 9.57 5.32 -11.39
N PRO A 35 10.52 5.23 -12.33
CA PRO A 35 11.93 5.58 -12.09
C PRO A 35 12.14 7.01 -11.56
N GLU A 36 11.24 7.94 -11.88
CA GLU A 36 11.22 9.31 -11.37
C GLU A 36 11.19 9.38 -9.84
N THR A 37 10.57 8.39 -9.17
CA THR A 37 10.45 8.36 -7.71
C THR A 37 11.77 8.06 -6.99
N GLN A 38 12.75 7.47 -7.67
CA GLN A 38 14.09 7.30 -7.11
C GLN A 38 14.70 8.63 -6.66
N ALA A 39 14.34 9.73 -7.35
CA ALA A 39 14.79 11.07 -7.03
C ALA A 39 14.33 11.56 -5.66
N MET A 40 13.14 11.15 -5.24
CA MET A 40 12.48 11.58 -4.01
C MET A 40 13.17 10.97 -2.77
N PHE A 41 13.90 9.87 -2.94
CA PHE A 41 14.58 9.15 -1.87
C PHE A 41 16.11 9.24 -1.98
N ARG A 42 16.70 10.36 -2.44
CA ARG A 42 18.17 10.44 -2.61
C ARG A 42 18.98 10.68 -1.32
N SER A 43 18.37 11.20 -0.27
CA SER A 43 19.03 11.62 0.99
C SER A 43 19.42 10.47 1.94
N ASP A 44 20.33 10.74 2.88
CA ASP A 44 20.66 9.83 3.98
C ASP A 44 19.45 9.56 4.89
N GLY A 45 19.33 8.34 5.43
CA GLY A 45 18.20 7.94 6.30
C GLY A 45 16.93 7.50 5.56
N ARG A 46 16.96 7.49 4.22
CA ARG A 46 15.81 7.10 3.37
C ARG A 46 15.25 5.71 3.64
N ASP A 47 16.04 4.72 4.06
CA ASP A 47 15.52 3.36 4.23
C ASP A 47 14.60 3.27 5.46
N LEU A 48 14.86 4.09 6.49
CA LEU A 48 13.94 4.28 7.61
C LEU A 48 12.66 5.00 7.15
N VAL A 49 12.80 6.07 6.36
CA VAL A 49 11.64 6.80 5.80
C VAL A 49 10.77 5.87 4.95
N LYS A 50 11.40 5.07 4.09
CA LYS A 50 10.73 4.09 3.23
C LYS A 50 9.93 3.07 4.04
N GLY A 51 10.58 2.49 5.06
CA GLY A 51 9.94 1.51 5.95
C GLY A 51 8.78 2.12 6.74
N SER A 52 8.95 3.34 7.29
CA SER A 52 7.89 4.05 8.01
C SER A 52 6.72 4.41 7.10
N MET A 53 6.98 4.89 5.88
CA MET A 53 5.95 5.23 4.90
C MET A 53 5.17 3.98 4.47
N LEU A 54 5.86 2.86 4.24
CA LEU A 54 5.20 1.60 3.91
C LEU A 54 4.37 1.07 5.09
N ALA A 55 4.90 1.13 6.31
CA ALA A 55 4.15 0.70 7.50
C ALA A 55 2.85 1.50 7.67
N LEU A 56 2.92 2.83 7.54
CA LEU A 56 1.74 3.70 7.59
C LEU A 56 0.75 3.39 6.47
N ALA A 57 1.22 3.14 5.25
CA ALA A 57 0.36 2.77 4.14
C ALA A 57 -0.36 1.42 4.40
N ILE A 58 0.35 0.43 4.94
CA ILE A 58 -0.24 -0.87 5.31
C ILE A 58 -1.28 -0.69 6.43
N GLU A 59 -0.99 0.08 7.47
CA GLU A 59 -1.93 0.38 8.55
C GLU A 59 -3.18 1.09 8.04
N ALA A 60 -3.03 2.03 7.11
CA ALA A 60 -4.13 2.73 6.48
C ALA A 60 -4.98 1.78 5.62
N ILE A 61 -4.35 0.89 4.83
CA ILE A 61 -5.04 -0.15 4.05
C ILE A 61 -5.86 -1.07 4.96
N LEU A 62 -5.26 -1.59 6.03
CA LEU A 62 -5.91 -2.51 6.95
C LEU A 62 -7.10 -1.84 7.67
N ASP A 63 -6.95 -0.60 8.13
CA ASP A 63 -8.06 0.13 8.73
C ASP A 63 -9.15 0.46 7.70
N PHE A 64 -8.77 0.79 6.46
CA PHE A 64 -9.71 1.08 5.37
C PHE A 64 -10.53 -0.16 4.96
N ALA A 65 -9.89 -1.32 4.87
CA ALA A 65 -10.50 -2.61 4.57
C ALA A 65 -11.34 -3.16 5.74
N GLY A 66 -11.06 -2.71 6.96
CA GLY A 66 -11.77 -3.07 8.17
C GLY A 66 -12.91 -2.10 8.53
N GLN A 67 -12.97 -1.72 9.80
CA GLN A 67 -14.07 -0.92 10.35
C GLN A 67 -13.90 0.59 10.17
N ARG A 68 -12.82 1.05 9.52
CA ARG A 68 -12.54 2.47 9.22
C ARG A 68 -12.63 3.36 10.46
N ARG A 69 -11.89 3.02 11.51
CA ARG A 69 -12.02 3.71 12.81
C ARG A 69 -10.89 4.70 13.08
N ARG A 70 -9.73 4.55 12.45
CA ARG A 70 -8.52 5.30 12.78
C ARG A 70 -7.84 5.85 11.54
N HIS A 71 -6.98 5.06 10.91
CA HIS A 71 -6.01 5.50 9.93
C HIS A 71 -6.57 5.68 8.51
N PHE A 72 -7.79 5.23 8.20
CA PHE A 72 -8.36 5.38 6.85
C PHE A 72 -8.41 6.85 6.39
N ARG A 73 -8.61 7.81 7.31
CA ARG A 73 -8.62 9.25 7.00
C ARG A 73 -7.24 9.79 6.61
N LEU A 74 -6.17 9.10 6.98
CA LEU A 74 -4.82 9.48 6.57
C LEU A 74 -4.69 9.46 5.04
N ILE A 75 -5.36 8.53 4.34
CA ILE A 75 -5.30 8.48 2.87
C ILE A 75 -5.72 9.82 2.24
N ALA A 76 -6.80 10.44 2.76
CA ALA A 76 -7.28 11.74 2.30
C ALA A 76 -6.36 12.91 2.68
N CYS A 77 -5.66 12.83 3.82
CA CYS A 77 -4.72 13.86 4.24
C CYS A 77 -3.38 13.75 3.49
N GLU A 78 -2.91 12.53 3.28
CA GLU A 78 -1.63 12.23 2.68
C GLU A 78 -1.65 12.51 1.18
N VAL A 79 -2.76 12.28 0.46
CA VAL A 79 -2.83 12.62 -0.97
C VAL A 79 -2.60 14.11 -1.22
N VAL A 80 -3.13 14.99 -0.36
CA VAL A 80 -2.92 16.44 -0.45
C VAL A 80 -1.49 16.81 -0.06
N SER A 81 -0.94 16.17 0.96
CA SER A 81 0.44 16.43 1.42
C SER A 81 1.47 16.00 0.37
N HIS A 82 1.23 14.86 -0.29
CA HIS A 82 2.07 14.28 -1.32
C HIS A 82 2.07 15.11 -2.61
N ASP A 83 0.95 15.73 -2.97
CA ASP A 83 0.90 16.71 -4.07
C ASP A 83 1.87 17.88 -3.80
N GLY A 84 1.90 18.39 -2.56
CA GLY A 84 2.85 19.41 -2.11
C GLY A 84 4.33 19.00 -2.19
N TYR A 85 4.61 17.69 -2.17
CA TYR A 85 5.96 17.13 -2.35
C TYR A 85 6.28 16.78 -3.82
N GLY A 86 5.37 17.07 -4.76
CA GLY A 86 5.53 16.74 -6.17
C GLY A 86 5.20 15.28 -6.52
N THR A 87 4.44 14.59 -5.67
CA THR A 87 3.88 13.27 -5.96
C THR A 87 2.43 13.44 -6.40
N PRO A 88 2.12 13.40 -7.70
CA PRO A 88 0.77 13.59 -8.19
C PRO A 88 -0.14 12.47 -7.68
N ARG A 89 -1.45 12.74 -7.60
CA ARG A 89 -2.46 11.79 -7.09
C ARG A 89 -2.36 10.43 -7.77
N GLU A 90 -2.15 10.40 -9.08
CA GLU A 90 -2.04 9.15 -9.84
C GLU A 90 -0.90 8.27 -9.33
N LEU A 91 0.24 8.88 -8.99
CA LEU A 91 1.39 8.19 -8.42
C LEU A 91 1.13 7.76 -6.97
N PHE A 92 0.45 8.60 -6.18
CA PHE A 92 0.04 8.24 -4.82
C PHE A 92 -0.88 7.02 -4.82
N ILE A 93 -1.87 6.97 -5.71
CA ILE A 93 -2.77 5.82 -5.86
C ILE A 93 -2.04 4.60 -6.43
N ALA A 94 -1.13 4.79 -7.38
CA ALA A 94 -0.31 3.71 -7.93
C ALA A 94 0.50 2.97 -6.85
N PHE A 95 0.94 3.66 -5.79
CA PHE A 95 1.67 3.03 -4.69
C PHE A 95 0.88 1.89 -4.00
N PHE A 96 -0.44 2.04 -3.84
CA PHE A 96 -1.29 0.97 -3.28
C PHE A 96 -1.37 -0.24 -4.21
N ALA A 97 -1.41 -0.01 -5.53
CA ALA A 97 -1.38 -1.09 -6.52
C ALA A 97 -0.02 -1.80 -6.55
N ILE A 98 1.09 -1.07 -6.35
CA ILE A 98 2.43 -1.66 -6.19
C ILE A 98 2.48 -2.60 -4.98
N ILE A 99 1.91 -2.20 -3.83
CA ILE A 99 1.82 -3.05 -2.64
C ILE A 99 1.02 -4.33 -2.95
N ARG A 100 -0.17 -4.21 -3.57
CA ARG A 100 -0.98 -5.36 -4.01
C ARG A 100 -0.16 -6.32 -4.86
N ASP A 101 0.54 -5.81 -5.87
CA ASP A 101 1.28 -6.64 -6.81
C ASP A 101 2.47 -7.33 -6.15
N CYS A 102 3.15 -6.67 -5.20
CA CYS A 102 4.15 -7.32 -4.36
C CYS A 102 3.58 -8.48 -3.54
N LEU A 103 2.40 -8.30 -2.93
CA LEU A 103 1.73 -9.38 -2.20
C LEU A 103 1.33 -10.52 -3.13
N ARG A 104 0.75 -10.22 -4.29
CA ARG A 104 0.38 -11.22 -5.30
C ARG A 104 1.57 -12.09 -5.69
N ASP A 105 2.68 -11.45 -6.06
CA ASP A 105 3.86 -12.16 -6.51
C ASP A 105 4.52 -12.96 -5.38
N LEU A 106 4.48 -12.45 -4.13
CA LEU A 106 4.98 -13.16 -2.96
C LEU A 106 4.10 -14.37 -2.58
N LEU A 107 2.78 -14.26 -2.74
CA LEU A 107 1.83 -15.32 -2.37
C LEU A 107 1.74 -16.42 -3.43
N GLY A 108 1.96 -16.10 -4.70
CA GLY A 108 1.90 -17.06 -5.81
C GLY A 108 0.59 -17.83 -5.79
N ASP A 109 0.65 -19.16 -5.70
CA ASP A 109 -0.53 -20.04 -5.67
C ASP A 109 -1.48 -19.80 -4.49
N GLN A 110 -1.03 -19.13 -3.42
CA GLN A 110 -1.90 -18.75 -2.29
C GLN A 110 -2.66 -17.43 -2.53
N TRP A 111 -2.39 -16.73 -3.62
CA TRP A 111 -3.18 -15.57 -4.03
C TRP A 111 -4.51 -16.05 -4.64
N SER A 112 -5.53 -16.17 -3.80
CA SER A 112 -6.83 -16.69 -4.21
C SER A 112 -7.66 -15.67 -4.99
N ILE A 113 -8.73 -16.14 -5.63
CA ILE A 113 -9.69 -15.29 -6.36
C ILE A 113 -10.35 -14.30 -5.41
N GLU A 114 -10.64 -14.72 -4.17
CA GLU A 114 -11.23 -13.88 -3.13
C GLU A 114 -10.28 -12.75 -2.71
N ILE A 115 -8.98 -13.06 -2.54
CA ILE A 115 -7.96 -12.04 -2.26
C ILE A 115 -7.87 -11.07 -3.44
N ALA A 116 -7.79 -11.58 -4.67
CA ALA A 116 -7.73 -10.75 -5.88
C ALA A 116 -8.91 -9.78 -5.97
N SER A 117 -10.13 -10.29 -5.84
CA SER A 117 -11.36 -9.49 -5.94
C SER A 117 -11.46 -8.45 -4.83
N ALA A 118 -11.04 -8.79 -3.60
CA ALA A 118 -11.05 -7.84 -2.49
C ALA A 118 -10.07 -6.68 -2.73
N TRP A 119 -8.86 -6.98 -3.24
CA TRP A 119 -7.87 -5.96 -3.56
C TRP A 119 -8.32 -5.05 -4.71
N ASP A 120 -8.92 -5.61 -5.77
CA ASP A 120 -9.42 -4.79 -6.88
C ASP A 120 -10.54 -3.85 -6.42
N GLN A 121 -11.46 -4.33 -5.58
CA GLN A 121 -12.49 -3.47 -4.98
C GLN A 121 -11.88 -2.40 -4.07
N LEU A 122 -10.92 -2.79 -3.21
CA LEU A 122 -10.25 -1.88 -2.29
C LEU A 122 -9.58 -0.71 -3.02
N LEU A 123 -8.86 -0.99 -4.12
CA LEU A 123 -8.17 0.06 -4.89
C LEU A 123 -9.16 1.06 -5.52
N VAL A 124 -10.29 0.58 -6.02
CA VAL A 124 -11.37 1.46 -6.54
C VAL A 124 -11.93 2.35 -5.42
N GLU A 125 -12.16 1.77 -4.24
CA GLU A 125 -12.68 2.54 -3.10
C GLU A 125 -11.67 3.56 -2.57
N ILE A 126 -10.38 3.22 -2.52
CA ILE A 126 -9.30 4.13 -2.12
C ILE A 126 -9.19 5.29 -3.12
N ASP A 127 -9.22 5.02 -4.43
CA ASP A 127 -9.17 6.06 -5.44
C ASP A 127 -10.36 7.01 -5.34
N ALA A 128 -11.58 6.47 -5.22
CA ALA A 128 -12.78 7.28 -5.05
C ALA A 128 -12.72 8.12 -3.75
N PHE A 129 -12.22 7.56 -2.66
CA PHE A 129 -12.08 8.26 -1.39
C PHE A 129 -11.05 9.37 -1.45
N ALA A 130 -9.88 9.12 -2.04
CA ALA A 130 -8.84 10.12 -2.23
C ALA A 130 -9.31 11.24 -3.16
N GLY A 131 -10.08 10.92 -4.21
CA GLY A 131 -10.62 11.91 -5.12
C GLY A 131 -11.70 12.82 -4.53
N ALA A 132 -12.38 12.39 -3.48
CA ALA A 132 -13.34 13.24 -2.76
C ALA A 132 -12.66 14.21 -1.76
N ALA A 133 -11.35 14.06 -1.53
CA ALA A 133 -10.58 14.87 -0.58
C ALA A 133 -9.85 16.06 -1.22
N VAL A 134 -9.79 16.13 -2.56
CA VAL A 134 -9.16 17.19 -3.36
C VAL A 134 -10.24 18.08 -3.95
#